data_AF-A0A816FEL4-F1
#
_entry.id   AF-A0A816FEL4-F1
#
_cell.length_a   1.000
_cell.length_b   1.000
_cell.length_c   1.000
_cell.angle_alpha   90.00
_cell.angle_beta   90.00
_cell.angle_gamma   90.00
#
_symmetry.space_group_name_H-M   'P 1'
#
loop_
_entity.id
_entity.type
_entity.pdbx_description
1 polymer ?
#
loop_
_entity_poly.entity_id
_entity_poly.type
_entity_poly.pdbx_seq_one_letter_code
_entity_poly.pdbx_strand_id
1 'polypeptide(L)'
;MVKWKLLAIIFIVFTVCTYLNSILKQHINYLIDDTKNTIITTLVFIHIQKTAGSEFERSIVRRLHFGSQPSCRCPMRSRFNRTKRFHMKLKCNCSRNNEPWLISRFSVGWLCGVHADWITYHRCLPPKMNFEYGFHQRKFIYATLLREPVARFISEYLHTLRGANWLSERSSCQKAQQLRNRSACWKNTNLTDFILCPFNSAINRQTRMLSSSINNCLSSSFTYSNLIDLKTAKKNLESMEFFGLTEYLYLSQRLFEQTAYCKLIRTCSFQSYLEQNSINNQTYDYIEKDLISNDLNRIKQINNDDIELYQFAKKLFFKRTCQILEIAC
;
A
#
# COMPACT_ATOMS: atom_id res chain seq x y z
N MET A 1 -26.63 -35.83 22.07
CA MET A 1 -25.55 -35.09 21.36
C MET A 1 -25.70 -35.04 19.84
N VAL A 2 -26.22 -36.07 19.15
CA VAL A 2 -26.28 -36.12 17.67
C VAL A 2 -27.31 -35.15 17.05
N LYS A 3 -28.49 -34.96 17.67
CA LYS A 3 -29.55 -34.06 17.16
C LYS A 3 -29.12 -32.58 17.05
N TRP A 4 -28.32 -32.08 18.00
CA TRP A 4 -27.81 -30.70 17.99
C TRP A 4 -26.78 -30.47 16.89
N LYS A 5 -25.94 -31.46 16.59
CA LYS A 5 -25.00 -31.38 15.45
C LYS A 5 -25.74 -31.38 14.11
N LEU A 6 -26.81 -32.17 13.98
CA LEU A 6 -27.62 -32.20 12.76
C LEU A 6 -28.37 -30.87 12.54
N LEU A 7 -28.98 -30.31 13.59
CA LEU A 7 -29.61 -28.99 13.55
C LEU A 7 -28.62 -27.87 13.20
N ALA A 8 -27.41 -27.91 13.75
CA ALA A 8 -26.36 -26.96 13.40
C ALA A 8 -25.94 -27.06 11.93
N ILE A 9 -25.79 -28.28 11.40
CA ILE A 9 -25.48 -28.51 9.98
C ILE A 9 -26.61 -27.99 9.08
N ILE A 10 -27.87 -28.28 9.41
CA ILE A 10 -29.02 -27.80 8.64
C ILE A 10 -29.07 -26.26 8.64
N PHE A 11 -28.82 -25.64 9.80
CA PHE A 11 -28.78 -24.18 9.92
C PHE A 11 -27.65 -23.57 9.07
N ILE A 12 -26.46 -24.18 9.09
CA ILE A 12 -25.31 -23.76 8.26
C ILE A 12 -25.65 -23.91 6.77
N VAL A 13 -26.20 -25.04 6.35
CA VAL A 13 -26.58 -25.27 4.95
C VAL A 13 -27.64 -24.29 4.49
N PHE A 14 -28.66 -24.03 5.32
CA PHE A 14 -29.72 -23.07 5.01
C PHE A 14 -29.18 -21.64 4.89
N THR A 15 -28.32 -21.21 5.84
CA THR A 15 -27.69 -19.88 5.77
C THR A 15 -26.76 -19.74 4.57
N VAL A 16 -25.99 -20.78 4.22
CA VAL A 16 -25.15 -20.79 3.02
C VAL A 16 -26.00 -20.75 1.74
N CYS A 17 -27.07 -21.54 1.63
CA CYS A 17 -27.95 -21.54 0.46
C CYS A 17 -28.68 -20.20 0.26
N THR A 18 -29.24 -19.64 1.32
CA THR A 18 -29.91 -18.32 1.26
C THR A 18 -28.94 -17.21 0.87
N TYR A 19 -27.73 -17.25 1.41
CA TYR A 19 -26.67 -16.32 1.06
C TYR A 19 -26.20 -16.45 -0.40
N LEU A 20 -25.97 -17.68 -0.89
CA LEU A 20 -25.61 -17.94 -2.28
C LEU A 20 -26.71 -17.50 -3.25
N ASN A 21 -27.98 -17.75 -2.92
CA ASN A 21 -29.12 -17.28 -3.71
C ASN A 21 -29.19 -15.75 -3.77
N SER A 22 -28.86 -15.04 -2.69
CA SER A 22 -28.78 -13.58 -2.66
C SER A 22 -27.71 -13.05 -3.62
N ILE A 23 -26.50 -13.62 -3.57
CA ILE A 23 -25.40 -13.26 -4.48
C ILE A 23 -25.79 -13.53 -5.93
N LEU A 24 -26.36 -14.70 -6.21
CA LEU A 24 -26.75 -15.10 -7.55
C LEU A 24 -27.81 -14.13 -8.11
N LYS A 25 -28.80 -13.75 -7.29
CA LYS A 25 -29.84 -12.78 -7.68
C LYS A 25 -29.25 -11.40 -7.98
N GLN A 26 -28.30 -10.92 -7.17
CA GLN A 26 -27.61 -9.66 -7.44
C GLN A 26 -26.79 -9.72 -8.74
N HIS A 27 -26.08 -10.82 -8.99
CA HIS A 27 -25.30 -11.00 -10.21
C HIS A 27 -26.19 -11.06 -11.46
N ILE A 28 -27.31 -11.80 -11.40
CA ILE A 28 -28.29 -11.87 -12.48
C ILE A 28 -28.88 -10.49 -12.76
N ASN A 29 -29.27 -9.74 -11.72
CA ASN A 29 -29.79 -8.39 -11.88
C ASN A 29 -28.76 -7.44 -12.53
N TYR A 30 -27.47 -7.56 -12.15
CA TYR A 30 -26.39 -6.78 -12.76
C TYR A 30 -26.21 -7.10 -14.25
N LEU A 31 -26.33 -8.37 -14.65
CA LEU A 31 -26.24 -8.77 -16.06
C LEU A 31 -27.44 -8.29 -16.90
N ILE A 32 -28.60 -8.09 -16.28
CA ILE A 32 -29.84 -7.68 -16.97
C ILE A 32 -29.95 -6.15 -17.10
N ASP A 33 -29.44 -5.37 -16.13
CA ASP A 33 -29.55 -3.90 -16.11
C ASP A 33 -28.37 -3.22 -16.84
N ASP A 34 -28.34 -3.33 -18.18
CA ASP A 34 -27.26 -2.78 -19.02
C ASP A 34 -27.35 -1.25 -19.24
N THR A 35 -28.43 -0.61 -18.76
CA THR A 35 -28.76 0.79 -19.09
C THR A 35 -28.28 1.83 -18.06
N LYS A 36 -27.66 1.39 -16.95
CA LYS A 36 -27.14 2.26 -15.86
C LYS A 36 -25.67 2.01 -15.51
N ASN A 37 -24.87 1.46 -16.42
CA ASN A 37 -23.47 1.12 -16.17
C ASN A 37 -22.55 2.35 -16.07
N THR A 38 -22.66 3.09 -14.95
CA THR A 38 -21.68 4.10 -14.58
C THR A 38 -20.47 3.38 -13.98
N ILE A 39 -19.32 3.41 -14.66
CA ILE A 39 -18.10 2.79 -14.14
C ILE A 39 -17.66 3.54 -12.88
N ILE A 40 -17.71 2.86 -11.73
CA ILE A 40 -17.26 3.43 -10.45
C ILE A 40 -15.73 3.38 -10.43
N THR A 41 -15.10 4.54 -10.30
CA THR A 41 -13.64 4.65 -10.24
C THR A 41 -13.18 4.75 -8.79
N THR A 42 -12.31 3.83 -8.37
CA THR A 42 -11.80 3.76 -7.00
C THR A 42 -10.28 3.84 -6.99
N LEU A 43 -9.74 4.83 -6.26
CA LEU A 43 -8.31 4.96 -6.05
C LEU A 43 -7.84 3.97 -4.98
N VAL A 44 -6.80 3.20 -5.28
CA VAL A 44 -6.20 2.19 -4.40
C VAL A 44 -4.77 2.61 -4.08
N PHE A 45 -4.48 2.84 -2.80
CA PHE A 45 -3.15 3.25 -2.37
C PHE A 45 -2.35 2.05 -1.83
N ILE A 46 -1.33 1.62 -2.59
CA ILE A 46 -0.39 0.58 -2.19
C ILE A 46 0.64 1.20 -1.26
N HIS A 47 0.50 0.95 0.04
CA HIS A 47 1.41 1.46 1.07
C HIS A 47 2.65 0.56 1.19
N ILE A 48 3.76 0.97 0.60
CA ILE A 48 5.06 0.33 0.82
C ILE A 48 5.67 0.84 2.12
N GLN A 49 6.19 -0.06 2.96
CA GLN A 49 6.74 0.32 4.25
C GLN A 49 7.87 1.34 4.08
N LYS A 50 7.82 2.36 4.94
CA LYS A 50 8.87 3.39 5.09
C LYS A 50 9.05 4.35 3.91
N THR A 51 8.05 4.44 3.02
CA THR A 51 8.03 5.42 1.91
C THR A 51 7.14 6.64 2.22
N ALA A 52 7.09 7.06 3.48
CA ALA A 52 6.22 8.16 3.95
C ALA A 52 4.72 8.01 3.65
N GLY A 53 4.25 6.81 3.27
CA GLY A 53 2.83 6.55 2.96
C GLY A 53 1.86 6.98 4.06
N SER A 54 2.27 6.87 5.34
CA SER A 54 1.43 7.32 6.46
C SER A 54 1.15 8.82 6.43
N GLU A 55 2.11 9.66 6.06
CA GLU A 55 1.88 11.11 5.98
C GLU A 55 1.11 11.49 4.72
N PHE A 56 1.44 10.86 3.58
CA PHE A 56 0.78 11.14 2.33
C PHE A 56 -0.70 10.72 2.31
N GLU A 57 -1.02 9.50 2.78
CA GLU A 57 -2.42 9.07 2.89
C GLU A 57 -3.21 9.92 3.91
N ARG A 58 -2.57 10.36 5.02
CA ARG A 58 -3.21 11.30 5.94
C ARG A 58 -3.49 12.64 5.27
N SER A 59 -2.58 13.09 4.40
CA SER A 59 -2.78 14.29 3.61
C SER A 59 -3.96 14.12 2.66
N ILE A 60 -4.07 12.99 1.96
CA ILE A 60 -5.24 12.69 1.09
C ILE A 60 -6.53 12.77 1.91
N VAL A 61 -6.67 12.00 2.99
CA VAL A 61 -7.96 11.91 3.69
C VAL A 61 -8.34 13.16 4.49
N ARG A 62 -7.37 14.03 4.85
CA ARG A 62 -7.63 15.22 5.69
C ARG A 62 -7.52 16.55 4.97
N ARG A 63 -6.74 16.64 3.90
CA ARG A 63 -6.37 17.91 3.26
C ARG A 63 -6.82 17.99 1.81
N LEU A 64 -7.07 16.87 1.14
CA LEU A 64 -7.60 16.87 -0.21
C LEU A 64 -9.06 17.31 -0.22
N HIS A 65 -9.38 18.25 -1.10
CA HIS A 65 -10.72 18.74 -1.37
C HIS A 65 -11.11 18.43 -2.81
N PHE A 66 -12.41 18.30 -3.04
CA PHE A 66 -13.03 18.21 -4.36
C PHE A 66 -13.87 19.48 -4.55
N GLY A 67 -13.34 20.43 -5.33
CA GLY A 67 -13.83 21.81 -5.32
C GLY A 67 -13.75 22.41 -3.91
N SER A 68 -14.87 22.93 -3.40
CA SER A 68 -14.94 23.54 -2.06
C SER A 68 -15.17 22.56 -0.91
N GLN A 69 -15.36 21.27 -1.18
CA GLN A 69 -15.76 20.28 -0.17
C GLN A 69 -14.60 19.33 0.17
N PRO A 70 -14.44 18.92 1.44
CA PRO A 70 -13.42 17.94 1.81
C PRO A 70 -13.69 16.59 1.14
N SER A 71 -12.63 15.93 0.69
CA SER A 71 -12.72 14.66 -0.02
C SER A 71 -13.18 13.48 0.85
N CYS A 72 -12.89 13.54 2.16
CA CYS A 72 -13.34 12.59 3.16
C CYS A 72 -13.85 13.31 4.41
N ARG A 73 -14.75 12.64 5.14
CA ARG A 73 -15.20 13.06 6.46
C ARG A 73 -14.41 12.31 7.51
N CYS A 74 -13.45 12.98 8.13
CA CYS A 74 -12.67 12.43 9.23
C CYS A 74 -13.29 12.84 10.57
N PRO A 75 -13.43 11.91 11.54
CA PRO A 75 -13.78 12.30 12.90
C PRO A 75 -12.70 13.25 13.45
N MET A 76 -13.15 14.24 14.23
CA MET A 76 -12.26 15.14 14.97
C MET A 76 -11.29 14.29 15.80
N ARG A 77 -10.02 14.71 15.88
CA ARG A 77 -9.05 14.10 16.81
C ARG A 77 -9.61 14.31 18.23
N SER A 78 -10.32 13.31 18.75
CA SER A 78 -10.65 13.26 20.17
C SER A 78 -9.34 13.49 20.92
N ARG A 79 -9.31 14.58 21.70
CA ARG A 79 -8.21 14.89 22.61
C ARG A 79 -7.86 13.60 23.34
N PHE A 80 -6.60 13.23 23.21
CA PHE A 80 -5.90 12.17 23.90
C PHE A 80 -6.57 11.80 25.23
N ASN A 81 -7.44 10.79 25.22
CA ASN A 81 -8.00 10.28 26.46
C ASN A 81 -6.90 9.40 27.08
N ARG A 82 -6.12 9.98 27.99
CA ARG A 82 -4.94 9.36 28.63
C ARG A 82 -5.22 7.96 29.22
N THR A 83 -6.48 7.65 29.45
CA THR A 83 -6.96 6.40 30.05
C THR A 83 -7.18 5.25 29.06
N LYS A 84 -7.27 5.50 27.74
CA LYS A 84 -7.38 4.44 26.74
C LYS A 84 -6.02 4.20 26.08
N ARG A 85 -5.32 3.15 26.51
CA ARG A 85 -4.10 2.59 25.87
C ARG A 85 -4.30 2.16 24.41
N PHE A 86 -5.52 2.22 23.89
CA PHE A 86 -5.84 1.95 22.49
C PHE A 86 -5.85 3.25 21.68
N HIS A 87 -4.81 3.46 20.87
CA HIS A 87 -4.89 4.37 19.73
C HIS A 87 -5.96 3.86 18.77
N MET A 88 -7.21 4.29 18.93
CA MET A 88 -8.24 4.04 17.94
C MET A 88 -7.78 4.75 16.65
N LYS A 89 -7.27 3.98 15.69
CA LYS A 89 -6.87 4.48 14.37
C LYS A 89 -8.16 4.97 13.70
N LEU A 90 -8.50 6.23 13.93
CA LEU A 90 -9.70 6.88 13.42
C LEU A 90 -9.67 6.82 11.89
N LYS A 91 -10.43 5.88 11.34
CA LYS A 91 -10.71 5.78 9.91
C LYS A 91 -11.56 6.98 9.50
N CYS A 92 -11.29 7.53 8.33
CA CYS A 92 -12.10 8.57 7.72
C CYS A 92 -13.12 7.93 6.78
N ASN A 93 -14.32 8.49 6.73
CA ASN A 93 -15.31 8.09 5.73
C ASN A 93 -14.97 8.78 4.41
N CYS A 94 -14.47 7.98 3.45
CA CYS A 94 -14.10 8.39 2.10
C CYS A 94 -15.03 7.74 1.08
N SER A 95 -16.35 7.81 1.31
CA SER A 95 -17.35 7.20 0.43
C SER A 95 -18.07 8.23 -0.43
N ARG A 96 -18.43 7.81 -1.65
CA ARG A 96 -19.31 8.50 -2.60
C ARG A 96 -20.28 7.46 -3.16
N ASN A 97 -21.56 7.80 -3.29
CA ASN A 97 -22.60 6.86 -3.74
C ASN A 97 -22.61 5.55 -2.94
N ASN A 98 -22.48 5.64 -1.62
CA ASN A 98 -22.41 4.51 -0.68
C ASN A 98 -21.21 3.55 -0.82
N GLU A 99 -20.23 3.86 -1.67
CA GLU A 99 -19.00 3.06 -1.83
C GLU A 99 -17.74 3.88 -1.59
N PRO A 100 -16.62 3.27 -1.13
CA PRO A 100 -15.37 3.97 -0.95
C PRO A 100 -14.77 4.40 -2.29
N TRP A 101 -14.50 5.70 -2.45
CA TRP A 101 -13.72 6.20 -3.60
C TRP A 101 -12.23 5.99 -3.37
N LEU A 102 -11.79 5.86 -2.13
CA LEU A 102 -10.41 5.62 -1.72
C LEU A 102 -10.29 4.34 -0.92
N ILE A 103 -9.42 3.44 -1.35
CA ILE A 103 -8.96 2.27 -0.61
C ILE A 103 -7.55 2.55 -0.10
N SER A 104 -7.47 2.83 1.20
CA SER A 104 -6.24 3.19 1.90
C SER A 104 -6.31 2.73 3.35
N ARG A 105 -5.18 2.76 4.06
CA ARG A 105 -5.11 2.41 5.49
C ARG A 105 -6.03 3.30 6.32
N PHE A 106 -6.17 4.58 5.96
CA PHE A 106 -6.95 5.55 6.72
C PHE A 106 -8.40 5.71 6.24
N SER A 107 -8.80 5.05 5.15
CA SER A 107 -10.21 4.97 4.73
C SER A 107 -10.85 3.66 5.21
N VAL A 108 -10.57 2.56 4.51
CA VAL A 108 -11.16 1.24 4.77
C VAL A 108 -10.31 0.39 5.72
N GLY A 109 -9.05 0.78 5.95
CA GLY A 109 -8.10 -0.01 6.72
C GLY A 109 -7.36 -1.00 5.83
N TRP A 110 -6.91 -2.10 6.44
CA TRP A 110 -6.17 -3.16 5.76
C TRP A 110 -7.11 -4.18 5.11
N LEU A 111 -7.97 -3.72 4.19
CA LEU A 111 -9.04 -4.52 3.58
C LEU A 111 -8.52 -5.85 2.97
N CYS A 112 -7.34 -5.81 2.36
CA CYS A 112 -6.70 -6.96 1.70
C CYS A 112 -5.47 -7.49 2.44
N GLY A 113 -5.35 -7.18 3.73
CA GLY A 113 -4.17 -7.49 4.52
C GLY A 113 -3.28 -6.28 4.76
N VAL A 114 -2.45 -6.39 5.80
CA VAL A 114 -1.58 -5.31 6.25
C VAL A 114 -0.44 -5.14 5.24
N HIS A 115 -0.29 -3.94 4.67
CA HIS A 115 0.67 -3.65 3.60
C HIS A 115 0.60 -4.64 2.41
N ALA A 116 -0.61 -4.93 1.93
CA ALA A 116 -0.83 -5.77 0.76
C ALA A 116 -0.05 -5.23 -0.47
N ASP A 117 0.55 -6.16 -1.22
CA ASP A 117 1.30 -5.87 -2.45
C ASP A 117 0.39 -5.72 -3.69
N TRP A 118 0.99 -5.38 -4.83
CA TRP A 118 0.29 -5.17 -6.11
C TRP A 118 -0.64 -6.33 -6.46
N ILE A 119 -0.14 -7.57 -6.49
CA ILE A 119 -0.97 -8.73 -6.85
C ILE A 119 -2.02 -9.03 -5.78
N THR A 120 -1.70 -8.88 -4.49
CA THR A 120 -2.66 -9.12 -3.41
C THR A 120 -3.86 -8.21 -3.57
N TYR A 121 -3.67 -6.92 -3.85
CA TYR A 121 -4.79 -6.02 -4.12
C TYR A 121 -5.57 -6.41 -5.39
N HIS A 122 -4.90 -6.73 -6.50
CA HIS A 122 -5.58 -7.12 -7.75
C HIS A 122 -6.46 -8.36 -7.59
N ARG A 123 -6.04 -9.32 -6.76
CA ARG A 123 -6.80 -10.55 -6.47
C ARG A 123 -7.91 -10.34 -5.45
N CYS A 124 -7.64 -9.56 -4.41
CA CYS A 124 -8.56 -9.39 -3.29
C CYS A 124 -9.68 -8.40 -3.59
N LEU A 125 -9.38 -7.27 -4.26
CA LEU A 125 -10.33 -6.16 -4.34
C LEU A 125 -11.61 -6.47 -5.13
N PRO A 126 -11.57 -7.03 -6.35
CA PRO A 126 -12.80 -7.25 -7.11
C PRO A 126 -13.85 -8.10 -6.35
N PRO A 127 -13.53 -9.30 -5.84
CA PRO A 127 -14.52 -10.09 -5.11
C PRO A 127 -14.90 -9.46 -3.76
N LYS A 128 -13.95 -8.83 -3.06
CA LYS A 128 -14.22 -8.21 -1.75
C LYS A 128 -15.14 -6.99 -1.89
N MET A 129 -14.95 -6.17 -2.90
CA MET A 129 -15.81 -5.01 -3.18
C MET A 129 -17.20 -5.44 -3.64
N ASN A 130 -17.31 -6.46 -4.49
CA ASN A 130 -18.60 -7.02 -4.89
C ASN A 130 -19.38 -7.58 -3.69
N PHE A 131 -18.67 -8.25 -2.77
CA PHE A 131 -19.28 -8.79 -1.57
C PHE A 131 -19.81 -7.71 -0.63
N GLU A 132 -19.04 -6.65 -0.38
CA GLU A 132 -19.40 -5.60 0.59
C GLU A 132 -20.40 -4.57 0.03
N TYR A 133 -20.33 -4.29 -1.28
CA TYR A 133 -21.04 -3.17 -1.91
C TYR A 133 -21.92 -3.57 -3.10
N GLY A 134 -21.99 -4.86 -3.46
CA GLY A 134 -22.78 -5.35 -4.59
C GLY A 134 -22.01 -5.36 -5.92
N PHE A 135 -22.61 -6.01 -6.93
CA PHE A 135 -22.01 -6.13 -8.26
C PHE A 135 -22.14 -4.82 -9.04
N HIS A 136 -21.00 -4.17 -9.27
CA HIS A 136 -20.88 -2.96 -10.06
C HIS A 136 -19.64 -3.04 -10.95
N GLN A 137 -19.68 -2.39 -12.10
CA GLN A 137 -18.49 -2.22 -12.93
C GLN A 137 -17.54 -1.24 -12.24
N ARG A 138 -16.38 -1.73 -11.79
CA ARG A 138 -15.39 -0.92 -11.07
C ARG A 138 -14.07 -0.83 -11.83
N LYS A 139 -13.51 0.38 -11.86
CA LYS A 139 -12.14 0.65 -12.31
C LYS A 139 -11.28 1.00 -11.11
N PHE A 140 -10.33 0.13 -10.78
CA PHE A 140 -9.33 0.42 -9.75
C PHE A 140 -8.16 1.18 -10.36
N ILE A 141 -7.83 2.34 -9.79
CA ILE A 141 -6.65 3.12 -10.15
C ILE A 141 -5.64 2.98 -9.03
N TYR A 142 -4.47 2.45 -9.34
CA TYR A 142 -3.44 2.19 -8.34
C TYR A 142 -2.49 3.37 -8.20
N ALA A 143 -2.13 3.67 -6.95
CA ALA A 143 -1.17 4.69 -6.58
C ALA A 143 -0.21 4.17 -5.50
N THR A 144 1.00 4.72 -5.46
CA THR A 144 1.98 4.39 -4.42
C THR A 144 2.95 5.54 -4.15
N LEU A 145 3.77 5.38 -3.10
CA LEU A 145 4.96 6.20 -2.88
C LEU A 145 6.20 5.32 -2.85
N LEU A 146 7.25 5.83 -3.49
CA LEU A 146 8.60 5.27 -3.43
C LEU A 146 9.52 6.17 -2.61
N ARG A 147 10.68 5.63 -2.25
CA ARG A 147 11.75 6.31 -1.51
C ARG A 147 13.11 5.82 -1.98
N GLU A 148 14.12 6.66 -1.85
CA GLU A 148 15.51 6.28 -2.06
C GLU A 148 15.81 4.99 -1.26
N PRO A 149 16.32 3.92 -1.91
CA PRO A 149 16.38 2.59 -1.30
C PRO A 149 17.23 2.48 -0.04
N VAL A 150 18.37 3.18 0.04
CA VAL A 150 19.23 3.15 1.24
C VAL A 150 18.48 3.81 2.40
N ALA A 151 17.93 5.01 2.19
CA ALA A 151 17.15 5.72 3.18
C ALA A 151 15.91 4.91 3.62
N ARG A 152 15.22 4.27 2.68
CA ARG A 152 14.08 3.40 2.99
C ARG A 152 14.49 2.20 3.85
N PHE A 153 15.60 1.54 3.52
CA PHE A 153 16.12 0.39 4.25
C PHE A 153 16.56 0.76 5.67
N ILE A 154 17.33 1.83 5.84
CA ILE A 154 17.73 2.36 7.16
C ILE A 154 16.50 2.78 7.96
N SER A 155 15.52 3.45 7.35
CA SER A 155 14.29 3.84 8.04
C SER A 155 13.47 2.63 8.52
N GLU A 156 13.59 1.49 7.84
CA GLU A 156 12.98 0.22 8.27
C GLU A 156 13.71 -0.38 9.45
N TYR A 157 15.05 -0.46 9.38
CA TYR A 157 15.91 -0.88 10.49
C TYR A 157 15.64 -0.05 11.76
N LEU A 158 15.66 1.28 11.66
CA LEU A 158 15.37 2.16 12.80
C LEU A 158 13.95 1.98 13.36
N HIS A 159 13.01 1.49 12.55
CA HIS A 159 11.67 1.17 13.02
C HIS A 159 11.63 -0.16 13.78
N THR A 160 12.45 -1.14 13.38
CA THR A 160 12.49 -2.45 14.04
C THR A 160 13.14 -2.36 15.41
N LEU A 161 14.10 -1.44 15.59
CA LEU A 161 14.63 -1.08 16.92
C LEU A 161 13.54 -0.57 17.89
N ARG A 162 12.41 -0.08 17.38
CA ARG A 162 11.26 0.39 18.19
C ARG A 162 10.17 -0.69 18.35
N GLY A 163 10.48 -1.95 18.02
CA GLY A 163 9.59 -3.09 18.21
C GLY A 163 8.68 -3.43 17.01
N ALA A 164 8.87 -2.80 15.85
CA ALA A 164 8.18 -3.22 14.63
C ALA A 164 8.72 -4.58 14.15
N ASN A 165 7.85 -5.59 14.03
CA ASN A 165 8.24 -6.95 13.61
C ASN A 165 7.57 -7.41 12.30
N TRP A 166 6.66 -6.58 11.75
CA TRP A 166 5.94 -6.77 10.50
C TRP A 166 5.36 -8.20 10.31
N LEU A 167 5.08 -8.93 11.41
CA LEU A 167 4.68 -10.33 11.39
C LEU A 167 3.28 -10.53 10.77
N SER A 168 2.38 -9.59 11.02
CA SER A 168 1.00 -9.59 10.50
C SER A 168 0.90 -9.22 9.02
N GLU A 169 1.99 -8.71 8.44
CA GLU A 169 2.05 -8.16 7.07
C GLU A 169 2.55 -9.18 6.05
N ARG A 170 2.92 -10.35 6.56
CA ARG A 170 3.44 -11.43 5.73
C ARG A 170 2.33 -11.97 4.85
N SER A 171 2.59 -11.99 3.54
CA SER A 171 1.74 -12.72 2.61
C SER A 171 1.69 -14.21 3.02
N SER A 172 0.68 -14.95 2.57
CA SER A 172 0.58 -16.40 2.85
C SER A 172 1.86 -17.16 2.48
N CYS A 173 2.53 -16.68 1.43
CA CYS A 173 3.85 -17.12 0.98
C CYS A 173 4.98 -16.88 2.00
N GLN A 174 5.10 -15.66 2.52
CA GLN A 174 6.12 -15.31 3.52
C GLN A 174 5.86 -15.99 4.88
N LYS A 175 4.59 -16.25 5.20
CA LYS A 175 4.21 -17.06 6.37
C LYS A 175 4.67 -18.51 6.20
N ALA A 176 4.49 -19.09 5.01
CA ALA A 176 4.96 -20.45 4.71
C ALA A 176 6.49 -20.57 4.79
N GLN A 177 7.24 -19.57 4.32
CA GLN A 177 8.71 -19.53 4.44
C GLN A 177 9.18 -19.37 5.89
N GLN A 178 8.50 -18.55 6.70
CA GLN A 178 8.82 -18.37 8.12
C GLN A 178 8.56 -19.64 8.94
N LEU A 179 7.48 -20.38 8.65
CA LEU A 179 7.22 -21.66 9.32
C LEU A 179 8.35 -22.67 9.10
N ARG A 180 9.10 -22.55 8.00
CA ARG A 180 10.29 -23.37 7.72
C ARG A 180 11.56 -22.86 8.40
N ASN A 181 11.73 -21.53 8.54
CA ASN A 181 12.96 -20.93 9.07
C ASN A 181 12.71 -20.22 10.42
N ARG A 182 13.09 -20.90 11.51
CA ARG A 182 12.84 -20.48 12.92
C ARG A 182 13.66 -19.29 13.42
N SER A 183 14.65 -18.77 12.68
CA SER A 183 15.49 -17.67 13.14
C SER A 183 14.85 -16.31 12.84
N ALA A 184 14.25 -15.68 13.86
CA ALA A 184 13.71 -14.34 13.77
C ALA A 184 14.85 -13.31 13.66
N CYS A 185 15.17 -12.85 12.46
CA CYS A 185 16.16 -11.79 12.18
C CYS A 185 15.82 -10.39 12.73
N TRP A 186 14.91 -10.28 13.69
CA TRP A 186 14.28 -9.02 14.08
C TRP A 186 14.38 -8.74 15.59
N LYS A 187 14.94 -9.66 16.39
CA LYS A 187 15.14 -9.45 17.82
C LYS A 187 16.55 -8.92 18.09
N ASN A 188 16.63 -7.66 18.51
CA ASN A 188 17.84 -7.03 19.07
C ASN A 188 19.10 -7.12 18.20
N THR A 189 18.95 -6.86 16.90
CA THR A 189 20.04 -6.92 15.93
C THR A 189 20.63 -5.54 15.70
N ASN A 190 21.96 -5.43 15.66
CA ASN A 190 22.64 -4.25 15.12
C ASN A 190 22.40 -4.15 13.60
N LEU A 191 22.89 -3.09 12.95
CA LEU A 191 22.68 -2.89 11.51
C LEU A 191 23.30 -4.02 10.67
N THR A 192 24.50 -4.48 11.03
CA THR A 192 25.21 -5.56 10.32
C THR A 192 24.40 -6.85 10.32
N ASP A 193 23.84 -7.25 11.47
CA ASP A 193 22.96 -8.41 11.59
C ASP A 193 21.68 -8.26 10.76
N PHE A 194 21.12 -7.04 10.72
CA PHE A 194 19.96 -6.72 9.90
C PHE A 194 20.27 -6.87 8.40
N ILE A 195 21.45 -6.44 7.96
CA ILE A 195 21.95 -6.58 6.59
C ILE A 195 22.21 -8.05 6.23
N LEU A 196 22.83 -8.82 7.14
CA LEU A 196 23.24 -10.20 6.89
C LEU A 196 22.10 -11.21 6.96
N CYS A 197 20.94 -10.84 7.48
CA CYS A 197 19.79 -11.73 7.51
C CYS A 197 19.33 -12.16 6.10
N PRO A 198 19.37 -13.46 5.76
CA PRO A 198 18.99 -13.95 4.44
C PRO A 198 17.52 -13.73 4.08
N PHE A 199 16.64 -13.72 5.08
CA PHE A 199 15.18 -13.61 4.91
C PHE A 199 14.66 -12.21 5.29
N ASN A 200 15.51 -11.20 5.23
CA ASN A 200 15.11 -9.84 5.55
C ASN A 200 14.16 -9.28 4.48
N SER A 201 12.88 -9.17 4.82
CA SER A 201 11.85 -8.63 3.93
C SER A 201 12.04 -7.15 3.55
N ALA A 202 12.97 -6.44 4.21
CA ALA A 202 13.39 -5.11 3.79
C ALA A 202 14.18 -5.14 2.48
N ILE A 203 14.81 -6.25 2.12
CA ILE A 203 15.60 -6.39 0.89
C ILE A 203 14.68 -6.32 -0.34
N ASN A 204 15.02 -5.44 -1.29
CA ASN A 204 14.30 -5.21 -2.55
C ASN A 204 12.78 -5.10 -2.35
N ARG A 205 12.37 -4.45 -1.25
CA ARG A 205 10.98 -4.38 -0.82
C ARG A 205 10.11 -3.69 -1.87
N GLN A 206 10.56 -2.56 -2.42
CA GLN A 206 9.74 -1.78 -3.35
C GLN A 206 9.49 -2.59 -4.63
N THR A 207 10.54 -3.19 -5.17
CA THR A 207 10.48 -4.06 -6.34
C THR A 207 9.57 -5.26 -6.09
N ARG A 208 9.76 -5.98 -4.98
CA ARG A 208 8.92 -7.14 -4.64
C ARG A 208 7.45 -6.78 -4.48
N MET A 209 7.15 -5.68 -3.79
CA MET A 209 5.76 -5.24 -3.57
C MET A 209 5.08 -4.74 -4.84
N LEU A 210 5.84 -4.27 -5.84
CA LEU A 210 5.28 -3.78 -7.10
C LEU A 210 5.25 -4.81 -8.23
N SER A 211 6.09 -5.84 -8.17
CA SER A 211 6.14 -6.91 -9.18
C SER A 211 5.25 -8.10 -8.84
N SER A 212 5.43 -8.58 -7.60
CA SER A 212 4.89 -9.78 -6.98
C SER A 212 5.00 -11.06 -7.83
N SER A 213 6.19 -11.62 -8.12
CA SER A 213 6.27 -12.99 -8.66
C SER A 213 5.62 -14.02 -7.71
N ILE A 214 4.54 -14.64 -8.16
CA ILE A 214 3.83 -15.74 -7.48
C ILE A 214 4.74 -16.97 -7.27
N ASN A 215 5.77 -17.13 -8.11
CA ASN A 215 6.58 -18.35 -8.18
C ASN A 215 7.75 -18.39 -7.18
N ASN A 216 8.11 -17.29 -6.53
CA ASN A 216 9.30 -17.23 -5.67
C ASN A 216 9.07 -17.71 -4.22
N CYS A 217 7.89 -18.23 -3.92
CA CYS A 217 7.59 -18.78 -2.58
C CYS A 217 8.26 -20.13 -2.32
N LEU A 218 8.56 -20.87 -3.40
CA LEU A 218 8.96 -22.28 -3.36
C LEU A 218 10.43 -22.52 -3.70
N SER A 219 11.15 -21.53 -4.23
CA SER A 219 12.57 -21.68 -4.52
C SER A 219 13.38 -21.54 -3.23
N SER A 220 14.24 -22.53 -2.98
CA SER A 220 15.24 -22.54 -1.91
C SER A 220 16.43 -21.62 -2.19
N SER A 221 16.47 -20.98 -3.37
CA SER A 221 17.52 -20.07 -3.80
C SER A 221 17.00 -18.64 -3.77
N PHE A 222 17.15 -17.99 -2.62
CA PHE A 222 16.94 -16.55 -2.48
C PHE A 222 18.06 -15.82 -3.23
N THR A 223 17.94 -15.69 -4.55
CA THR A 223 18.81 -14.79 -5.31
C THR A 223 18.38 -13.35 -4.99
N TYR A 224 19.33 -12.53 -4.54
CA TYR A 224 19.06 -11.15 -4.16
C TYR A 224 18.47 -10.32 -5.32
N SER A 225 18.76 -10.68 -6.56
CA SER A 225 18.21 -10.05 -7.76
C SER A 225 17.32 -11.03 -8.52
N ASN A 226 16.18 -10.54 -8.99
CA ASN A 226 15.33 -11.24 -9.95
C ASN A 226 14.92 -10.26 -11.06
N LEU A 227 15.60 -10.33 -12.20
CA LEU A 227 15.36 -9.47 -13.36
C LEU A 227 13.89 -9.46 -13.81
N ILE A 228 13.18 -10.59 -13.62
CA ILE A 228 11.74 -10.70 -13.94
C ILE A 228 10.91 -9.82 -13.01
N ASP A 229 11.23 -9.83 -11.70
CA ASP A 229 10.55 -8.97 -10.72
C ASP A 229 10.82 -7.50 -11.03
N LEU A 230 12.06 -7.12 -11.29
CA LEU A 230 12.40 -5.73 -11.62
C LEU A 230 11.66 -5.24 -12.87
N LYS A 231 11.67 -6.03 -13.95
CA LYS A 231 10.95 -5.69 -15.19
C LYS A 231 9.44 -5.53 -14.95
N THR A 232 8.86 -6.42 -14.15
CA THR A 232 7.44 -6.39 -13.81
C THR A 232 7.10 -5.18 -12.93
N ALA A 233 7.93 -4.87 -11.94
CA ALA A 233 7.76 -3.70 -11.08
C ALA A 233 7.80 -2.40 -11.89
N LYS A 234 8.76 -2.26 -12.82
CA LYS A 234 8.85 -1.09 -13.72
C LYS A 234 7.58 -0.94 -14.57
N LYS A 235 7.12 -2.04 -15.21
CA LYS A 235 5.89 -2.04 -16.01
C LYS A 235 4.66 -1.67 -15.19
N ASN A 236 4.51 -2.24 -14.01
CA ASN A 236 3.37 -1.96 -13.14
C ASN A 236 3.40 -0.51 -12.65
N LEU A 237 4.56 0.00 -12.23
CA LEU A 237 4.73 1.40 -11.84
C LEU A 237 4.44 2.36 -13.00
N GLU A 238 4.88 2.04 -14.21
CA GLU A 238 4.58 2.83 -15.41
C GLU A 238 3.09 2.82 -15.74
N SER A 239 2.39 1.71 -15.52
CA SER A 239 0.94 1.62 -15.72
C SER A 239 0.13 2.39 -14.67
N MET A 240 0.71 2.71 -13.50
CA MET A 240 0.04 3.54 -12.51
C MET A 240 -0.13 4.95 -13.05
N GLU A 241 -1.33 5.49 -12.87
CA GLU A 241 -1.62 6.89 -13.22
C GLU A 241 -0.80 7.85 -12.36
N PHE A 242 -0.57 7.47 -11.10
CA PHE A 242 0.19 8.26 -10.16
C PHE A 242 1.11 7.38 -9.30
N PHE A 243 2.34 7.85 -9.12
CA PHE A 243 3.14 7.52 -7.97
C PHE A 243 3.92 8.78 -7.55
N GLY A 244 4.30 8.85 -6.30
CA GLY A 244 5.13 9.93 -5.78
C GLY A 244 6.45 9.43 -5.21
N LEU A 245 7.33 10.38 -4.90
CA LEU A 245 8.63 10.14 -4.30
C LEU A 245 8.71 10.84 -2.95
N THR A 246 9.20 10.12 -1.94
CA THR A 246 9.33 10.62 -0.57
C THR A 246 10.26 11.83 -0.50
N GLU A 247 11.23 11.93 -1.40
CA GLU A 247 12.20 13.01 -1.54
C GLU A 247 11.58 14.29 -2.13
N TYR A 248 10.36 14.19 -2.68
CA TYR A 248 9.68 15.25 -3.41
C TYR A 248 8.19 15.28 -3.07
N LEU A 249 7.83 15.30 -1.79
CA LEU A 249 6.42 15.16 -1.36
C LEU A 249 5.53 16.32 -1.79
N TYR A 250 6.05 17.55 -1.75
CA TYR A 250 5.37 18.71 -2.29
C TYR A 250 5.01 18.52 -3.77
N LEU A 251 6.01 18.19 -4.60
CA LEU A 251 5.80 17.92 -6.02
C LEU A 251 4.90 16.70 -6.26
N SER A 252 4.99 15.68 -5.40
CA SER A 252 4.13 14.50 -5.48
C SER A 252 2.66 14.87 -5.25
N GLN A 253 2.36 15.78 -4.33
CA GLN A 253 0.99 16.27 -4.15
C GLN A 253 0.52 17.11 -5.32
N ARG A 254 1.37 18.01 -5.86
CA ARG A 254 1.05 18.80 -7.05
C ARG A 254 0.77 17.91 -8.27
N LEU A 255 1.59 16.89 -8.47
CA LEU A 255 1.38 15.90 -9.53
C LEU A 255 0.07 15.12 -9.31
N PHE A 256 -0.23 14.73 -8.06
CA PHE A 256 -1.47 14.03 -7.72
C PHE A 256 -2.73 14.84 -8.07
N GLU A 257 -2.74 16.14 -7.79
CA GLU A 257 -3.86 17.04 -8.11
C GLU A 257 -4.19 17.08 -9.61
N GLN A 258 -3.18 16.87 -10.45
CA GLN A 258 -3.31 16.94 -11.91
C GLN A 258 -3.58 15.59 -12.60
N THR A 259 -3.73 14.52 -11.82
CA THR A 259 -4.10 13.20 -12.32
C THR A 259 -5.48 13.22 -13.00
N ALA A 260 -5.69 12.35 -13.99
CA ALA A 260 -6.99 12.17 -14.63
C ALA A 260 -8.08 11.78 -13.64
N TYR A 261 -7.74 11.03 -12.58
CA TYR A 261 -8.63 10.73 -11.45
C TYR A 261 -9.16 12.01 -10.81
N CYS A 262 -8.27 12.96 -10.52
CA CYS A 262 -8.65 14.23 -9.93
C CYS A 262 -9.42 15.14 -10.90
N LYS A 263 -9.10 15.09 -12.20
CA LYS A 263 -9.86 15.79 -13.24
C LYS A 263 -11.27 15.22 -13.39
N LEU A 264 -11.43 13.89 -13.33
CA LEU A 264 -12.73 13.19 -13.39
C LEU A 264 -13.62 13.55 -12.19
N ILE A 265 -13.03 13.78 -11.01
CA ILE A 265 -13.72 13.93 -9.73
C ILE A 265 -13.79 15.40 -9.27
N ARG A 266 -14.16 16.31 -10.19
CA ARG A 266 -14.41 17.74 -9.88
C ARG A 266 -13.18 18.50 -9.37
N THR A 267 -12.02 18.30 -9.99
CA THR A 267 -10.74 18.98 -9.71
C THR A 267 -10.32 18.92 -8.24
N CYS A 268 -9.30 18.12 -7.95
CA CYS A 268 -8.76 18.02 -6.59
C CYS A 268 -7.83 19.19 -6.26
N SER A 269 -7.80 19.58 -4.99
CA SER A 269 -6.73 20.41 -4.44
C SER A 269 -6.43 20.05 -2.98
N PHE A 270 -5.17 20.09 -2.59
CA PHE A 270 -4.77 20.01 -1.20
C PHE A 270 -4.87 21.39 -0.56
N GLN A 271 -5.56 21.47 0.57
CA GLN A 271 -5.65 22.70 1.37
C GLN A 271 -4.28 23.16 1.88
N SER A 272 -3.38 22.22 2.17
CA SER A 272 -1.99 22.49 2.47
C SER A 272 -1.09 21.33 2.06
N TYR A 273 0.12 21.68 1.63
CA TYR A 273 1.11 20.73 1.18
C TYR A 273 1.94 20.19 2.35
N LEU A 274 2.57 19.04 2.13
CA LEU A 274 3.51 18.41 3.04
C LEU A 274 4.88 19.04 2.86
N GLU A 275 5.47 19.46 3.97
CA GLU A 275 6.84 19.94 4.01
C GLU A 275 7.82 18.78 4.09
N GLN A 276 8.84 18.84 3.24
CA GLN A 276 9.87 17.81 3.08
C GLN A 276 10.63 17.52 4.39
N ASN A 277 10.85 18.56 5.21
CA ASN A 277 11.68 18.52 6.42
C ASN A 277 11.03 17.73 7.57
N SER A 278 9.73 17.46 7.50
CA SER A 278 9.01 16.81 8.61
C SER A 278 9.16 15.28 8.67
N ILE A 279 9.70 14.64 7.63
CA ILE A 279 9.52 13.19 7.42
C ILE A 279 10.80 12.36 7.57
N ASN A 280 11.99 12.96 7.66
CA ASN A 280 13.23 12.19 7.44
C ASN A 280 14.42 12.47 8.36
N ASN A 281 14.35 13.41 9.32
CA ASN A 281 15.54 13.85 10.07
C ASN A 281 16.31 12.68 10.71
N GLN A 282 15.63 11.77 11.41
CA GLN A 282 16.29 10.64 12.06
C GLN A 282 16.97 9.65 11.11
N THR A 283 16.46 9.50 9.88
CA THR A 283 17.07 8.56 8.91
C THR A 283 18.32 9.15 8.29
N TYR A 284 18.26 10.42 7.87
CA TYR A 284 19.43 11.08 7.29
C TYR A 284 20.50 11.36 8.34
N ASP A 285 20.10 11.74 9.56
CA ASP A 285 21.04 11.89 10.69
C ASP A 285 21.83 10.60 10.96
N TYR A 286 21.17 9.44 10.95
CA TYR A 286 21.83 8.14 11.08
C TYR A 286 22.75 7.82 9.88
N ILE A 287 22.32 8.15 8.66
CA ILE A 287 23.14 7.93 7.45
C ILE A 287 24.40 8.79 7.47
N GLU A 288 24.31 10.02 7.96
CA GLU A 288 25.43 10.96 7.99
C GLU A 288 26.41 10.66 9.13
N LYS A 289 25.91 10.23 10.30
CA LYS A 289 26.73 10.10 11.51
C LYS A 289 27.15 8.67 11.83
N ASP A 290 26.26 7.70 11.60
CA ASP A 290 26.40 6.35 12.14
C ASP A 290 26.63 5.29 11.04
N LEU A 291 26.34 5.59 9.77
CA LEU A 291 26.46 4.63 8.69
C LEU A 291 27.87 4.57 8.10
N ILE A 292 28.56 3.46 8.36
CA ILE A 292 29.92 3.20 7.85
C ILE A 292 29.86 2.78 6.36
N SER A 293 30.89 3.14 5.58
CA SER A 293 30.95 2.89 4.13
C SER A 293 30.78 1.42 3.73
N ASN A 294 31.26 0.47 4.53
CA ASN A 294 31.12 -0.96 4.23
C ASN A 294 29.65 -1.40 4.28
N ASP A 295 28.91 -0.99 5.32
CA ASP A 295 27.49 -1.27 5.45
C ASP A 295 26.68 -0.56 4.36
N LEU A 296 27.03 0.69 4.02
CA LEU A 296 26.41 1.40 2.90
C LEU A 296 26.56 0.63 1.58
N ASN A 297 27.77 0.16 1.27
CA ASN A 297 28.02 -0.61 0.05
C ASN A 297 27.23 -1.93 0.07
N ARG A 298 27.17 -2.60 1.22
CA ARG A 298 26.42 -3.85 1.35
C ARG A 298 24.91 -3.62 1.20
N ILE A 299 24.35 -2.55 1.78
CA ILE A 299 22.95 -2.17 1.62
C ILE A 299 22.63 -1.91 0.14
N LYS A 300 23.51 -1.21 -0.58
CA LYS A 300 23.34 -0.97 -2.02
C LYS A 300 23.33 -2.27 -2.81
N GLN A 301 24.26 -3.19 -2.52
CA GLN A 301 24.33 -4.49 -3.19
C GLN A 301 23.06 -5.33 -2.98
N ILE A 302 22.59 -5.47 -1.73
CA ILE A 302 21.41 -6.29 -1.47
C ILE A 302 20.12 -5.62 -1.98
N ASN A 303 20.06 -4.29 -2.08
CA ASN A 303 18.91 -3.55 -2.60
C ASN A 303 19.09 -3.10 -4.06
N ASN A 304 19.88 -3.82 -4.87
CA ASN A 304 20.21 -3.39 -6.23
C ASN A 304 18.97 -3.21 -7.13
N ASP A 305 17.98 -4.11 -7.04
CA ASP A 305 16.76 -4.02 -7.84
C ASP A 305 15.94 -2.77 -7.44
N ASP A 306 15.84 -2.48 -6.14
CA ASP A 306 15.21 -1.24 -5.64
C ASP A 306 15.95 0.02 -6.11
N ILE A 307 17.28 -0.01 -6.20
CA ILE A 307 18.09 1.11 -6.74
C ILE A 307 17.77 1.34 -8.21
N GLU A 308 17.77 0.29 -9.01
CA GLU A 308 17.47 0.41 -10.43
C GLU A 308 16.01 0.83 -10.66
N LEU A 309 15.08 0.28 -9.88
CA LEU A 309 13.67 0.69 -9.89
C LEU A 309 13.50 2.16 -9.51
N TYR A 310 14.18 2.63 -8.45
CA TYR A 310 14.07 4.00 -8.00
C TYR A 310 14.69 4.99 -8.99
N GLN A 311 15.80 4.63 -9.65
CA GLN A 311 16.38 5.44 -10.73
C GLN A 311 15.42 5.56 -11.92
N PHE A 312 14.79 4.46 -12.33
CA PHE A 312 13.73 4.46 -13.35
C PHE A 312 12.54 5.33 -12.91
N ALA A 313 12.05 5.14 -11.69
CA ALA A 313 10.93 5.87 -11.12
C ALA A 313 11.21 7.37 -11.05
N LYS A 314 12.43 7.77 -10.66
CA LYS A 314 12.83 9.18 -10.59
C LYS A 314 12.80 9.84 -11.96
N LYS A 315 13.35 9.19 -12.99
CA LYS A 315 13.29 9.69 -14.38
C LYS A 315 11.84 9.83 -14.86
N LEU A 316 11.02 8.79 -14.64
CA LEU A 316 9.62 8.81 -15.05
C LEU A 316 8.80 9.86 -14.27
N PHE A 317 9.06 10.02 -12.97
CA PHE A 317 8.41 11.01 -12.12
C PHE A 317 8.67 12.41 -12.65
N PHE A 318 9.94 12.82 -12.84
CA PHE A 318 10.26 14.15 -13.34
C PHE A 318 9.76 14.38 -14.77
N LYS A 319 9.82 13.37 -15.64
CA LYS A 319 9.19 13.44 -16.97
C LYS A 319 7.70 13.78 -16.85
N ARG A 320 6.95 13.06 -16.00
CA ARG A 320 5.52 13.33 -15.76
C ARG A 320 5.30 14.70 -15.13
N THR A 321 6.09 15.07 -14.13
CA THR A 321 5.99 16.35 -13.45
C THR A 321 6.16 17.51 -14.41
N CYS A 322 7.19 17.51 -15.26
CA CYS A 322 7.34 18.58 -16.25
C CYS A 322 6.19 18.61 -17.26
N GLN A 323 5.79 17.45 -17.80
CA GLN A 323 4.73 17.37 -18.80
C GLN A 323 3.37 17.82 -18.26
N ILE A 324 3.08 17.51 -17.00
CA ILE A 324 1.76 17.75 -16.40
C ILE A 324 1.68 19.11 -15.68
N LEU A 325 2.80 19.59 -15.13
CA LEU A 325 2.86 20.88 -14.45
C LEU A 325 3.36 22.03 -15.34
N GLU A 326 3.74 21.74 -16.59
CA GLU A 326 4.26 22.73 -17.57
C GLU A 326 5.48 23.51 -17.04
N ILE A 327 6.35 22.82 -16.28
CA ILE A 327 7.59 23.38 -15.73
C ILE A 327 8.76 22.97 -16.64
N ALA A 328 9.73 23.86 -16.84
CA ALA A 328 10.96 23.54 -17.58
C ALA A 328 11.71 22.35 -16.94
N CYS A 329 12.07 21.37 -17.77
CA CYS A 329 13.16 20.43 -17.51
C CYS A 329 14.37 20.85 -18.36
#